data_AF-A0A6A6R7M6-F1
#
_entry.id   AF-A0A6A6R7M6-F1
#
_cell.length_a   1.000
_cell.length_b   1.000
_cell.length_c   1.000
_cell.angle_alpha   90.00
_cell.angle_beta   90.00
_cell.angle_gamma   90.00
#
_symmetry.space_group_name_H-M   'P 1'
#
loop_
_entity.id
_entity.type
_entity.pdbx_description
1 polymer ?
#
loop_
_entity_poly.entity_id
_entity_poly.type
_entity_poly.pdbx_seq_one_letter_code
_entity_poly.pdbx_strand_id
1 'polypeptide(L)'
;MLAAYLTHVACAAALFARTHAQNTSIPADLSIGFETDSVSFQVSYVGDPENGFRPGTTFKKADVAKEPQFAYGDSSGIATATKYTILLLDISCDSARTLHYAKPNFIYNFDITSISSNSSAIVEYKPPGAFGETGDGRKYAFLFYNQPGNDNITTLKTPKEGEAFDVKQFQDDNGLVDSVAGVPMVVNLGGTVSCDGKATATGASTAAAASSGASKTTSAGDASAT
;
A
#
# COMPACT_ATOMS: atom_id res chain seq x y z
N MET A 1 19.77 4.10 -70.64
CA MET A 1 18.51 3.33 -70.58
C MET A 1 18.70 2.18 -69.62
N LEU A 2 17.77 2.06 -68.66
CA LEU A 2 17.36 0.86 -67.87
C LEU A 2 18.48 0.05 -67.17
N ALA A 3 18.66 0.07 -65.84
CA ALA A 3 17.75 -0.27 -64.75
C ALA A 3 17.14 -1.69 -64.84
N ALA A 4 17.62 -2.59 -63.97
CA ALA A 4 16.98 -3.80 -63.40
C ALA A 4 18.12 -4.80 -63.09
N TYR A 5 18.38 -5.28 -61.88
CA TYR A 5 17.47 -5.92 -60.94
C TYR A 5 17.99 -5.74 -59.51
N LEU A 6 17.27 -4.97 -58.69
CA LEU A 6 17.15 -5.29 -57.27
C LEU A 6 16.03 -6.33 -57.15
N THR A 7 16.22 -7.39 -56.39
CA THR A 7 15.39 -7.65 -55.19
C THR A 7 15.71 -9.00 -54.54
N HIS A 8 15.77 -8.94 -53.21
CA HIS A 8 15.28 -9.93 -52.24
C HIS A 8 16.26 -10.44 -51.19
N VAL A 9 15.72 -10.34 -49.96
CA VAL A 9 15.96 -11.10 -48.74
C VAL A 9 17.04 -10.58 -47.80
N ALA A 10 16.61 -9.95 -46.70
CA ALA A 10 16.88 -10.51 -45.37
C ALA A 10 15.99 -9.86 -44.30
N CYS A 11 15.05 -10.68 -43.81
CA CYS A 11 14.45 -10.75 -42.48
C CYS A 11 14.34 -9.48 -41.62
N ALA A 12 13.10 -9.03 -41.48
CA ALA A 12 12.63 -8.28 -40.33
C ALA A 12 12.75 -9.15 -39.06
N ALA A 13 13.77 -8.89 -38.23
CA ALA A 13 13.75 -9.29 -36.83
C ALA A 13 13.14 -8.13 -36.02
N ALA A 14 11.81 -8.04 -36.03
CA ALA A 14 11.10 -7.22 -35.06
C ALA A 14 11.19 -7.93 -33.70
N LEU A 15 12.24 -7.62 -32.93
CA LEU A 15 12.23 -7.86 -31.50
C LEU A 15 11.10 -7.03 -30.93
N PHE A 16 9.96 -7.68 -30.64
CA PHE A 16 8.93 -7.13 -29.79
C PHE A 16 9.52 -6.97 -28.38
N ALA A 17 10.24 -5.87 -28.16
CA ALA A 17 10.41 -5.35 -26.82
C ALA A 17 9.01 -4.95 -26.36
N ARG A 18 8.35 -5.84 -25.60
CA ARG A 18 7.18 -5.48 -24.82
C ARG A 18 7.63 -4.36 -23.87
N THR A 19 7.33 -3.12 -24.23
CA THR A 19 7.46 -1.98 -23.33
C THR A 19 6.41 -2.15 -22.23
N HIS A 20 6.76 -2.90 -21.18
CA HIS A 20 6.05 -2.95 -19.91
C HIS A 20 6.17 -1.59 -19.21
N ALA A 21 5.45 -0.58 -19.69
CA ALA A 21 5.55 0.79 -19.20
C ALA A 21 4.44 1.18 -18.20
N GLN A 22 3.80 0.21 -17.52
CA GLN A 22 2.66 0.49 -16.63
C GLN A 22 2.87 0.02 -15.17
N ASN A 23 3.94 -0.69 -14.82
CA ASN A 23 4.11 -1.27 -13.46
C ASN A 23 5.54 -1.25 -12.90
N THR A 24 6.39 -0.30 -13.30
CA THR A 24 7.80 -0.27 -12.82
C THR A 24 7.95 0.03 -11.32
N SER A 25 6.86 0.32 -10.60
CA SER A 25 6.87 0.62 -9.16
C SER A 25 6.46 -0.55 -8.27
N ILE A 26 5.75 -1.56 -8.80
CA ILE A 26 5.42 -2.79 -8.07
C ILE A 26 6.45 -3.86 -8.44
N PRO A 27 7.08 -4.54 -7.45
CA PRO A 27 7.99 -5.66 -7.69
C PRO A 27 7.36 -6.76 -8.55
N ALA A 28 8.17 -7.38 -9.41
CA ALA A 28 7.69 -8.32 -10.42
C ALA A 28 6.95 -9.53 -9.83
N ASP A 29 7.35 -9.98 -8.64
CA ASP A 29 6.73 -11.09 -7.92
C ASP A 29 5.32 -10.76 -7.40
N LEU A 30 5.00 -9.48 -7.21
CA LEU A 30 3.68 -9.01 -6.79
C LEU A 30 2.74 -8.66 -7.96
N SER A 31 3.28 -8.59 -9.18
CA SER A 31 2.54 -8.21 -10.39
C SER A 31 2.38 -9.36 -11.39
N ILE A 32 2.70 -10.60 -11.02
CA ILE A 32 2.69 -11.76 -11.92
C ILE A 32 1.30 -11.97 -12.55
N GLY A 33 0.24 -11.84 -11.75
CA GLY A 33 -1.14 -12.06 -12.17
C GLY A 33 -1.83 -10.83 -12.75
N PHE A 34 -1.12 -9.71 -12.96
CA PHE A 34 -1.72 -8.50 -13.51
C PHE A 34 -1.95 -8.68 -15.01
N GLU A 35 -3.11 -9.22 -15.35
CA GLU A 35 -3.60 -9.28 -16.73
C GLU A 35 -3.98 -7.87 -17.19
N THR A 36 -3.37 -7.39 -18.26
CA THR A 36 -3.45 -5.97 -18.67
C THR A 36 -4.85 -5.50 -19.05
N ASP A 37 -5.79 -6.42 -19.29
CA ASP A 37 -7.04 -6.11 -19.99
C ASP A 37 -8.32 -6.67 -19.32
N SER A 38 -8.25 -7.36 -18.17
CA SER A 38 -9.44 -8.02 -17.60
C SER A 38 -10.03 -7.37 -16.35
N VAL A 39 -9.19 -6.85 -15.45
CA VAL A 39 -9.65 -6.24 -14.18
C VAL A 39 -8.75 -5.05 -13.84
N SER A 40 -9.34 -3.86 -13.86
CA SER A 40 -8.72 -2.64 -13.34
C SER A 40 -9.24 -2.37 -11.94
N PHE A 41 -8.38 -1.82 -11.09
CA PHE A 41 -8.66 -1.59 -9.68
C PHE A 41 -8.34 -0.15 -9.33
N GLN A 42 -9.24 0.49 -8.58
CA GLN A 42 -9.11 1.87 -8.16
C GLN A 42 -9.13 1.99 -6.64
N VAL A 43 -8.34 2.94 -6.15
CA VAL A 43 -8.23 3.27 -4.74
C VAL A 43 -8.33 4.78 -4.58
N SER A 44 -9.18 5.24 -3.66
CA SER A 44 -9.38 6.68 -3.42
C SER A 44 -9.29 7.00 -1.93
N TYR A 45 -8.46 7.98 -1.56
CA TYR A 45 -8.44 8.54 -0.21
C TYR A 45 -9.35 9.78 -0.06
N VAL A 46 -9.78 10.38 -1.18
CA VAL A 46 -10.55 11.62 -1.19
C VAL A 46 -11.53 11.61 -2.37
N GLY A 47 -12.79 11.99 -2.10
CA GLY A 47 -13.83 12.01 -3.12
C GLY A 47 -14.37 10.61 -3.40
N ASP A 48 -14.81 10.40 -4.64
CA ASP A 48 -15.50 9.18 -5.04
C ASP A 48 -14.51 8.04 -5.38
N PRO A 49 -14.85 6.77 -5.10
CA PRO A 49 -13.95 5.63 -5.27
C PRO A 49 -13.59 5.33 -6.73
N GLU A 50 -14.49 5.61 -7.68
CA GLU A 50 -14.28 5.47 -9.13
C GLU A 50 -13.41 6.58 -9.75
N ASN A 51 -13.00 7.56 -8.94
CA ASN A 51 -12.01 8.58 -9.29
C ASN A 51 -10.73 8.38 -8.46
N GLY A 52 -10.29 7.12 -8.38
CA GLY A 52 -9.10 6.72 -7.65
C GLY A 52 -7.82 7.39 -8.13
N PHE A 53 -6.80 7.38 -7.27
CA PHE A 53 -5.52 7.99 -7.59
C PHE A 53 -4.76 7.19 -8.66
N ARG A 54 -3.96 7.90 -9.46
CA ARG A 54 -3.13 7.27 -10.50
C ARG A 54 -1.96 6.47 -9.88
N PRO A 55 -1.59 5.31 -10.43
CA PRO A 55 -0.40 4.57 -10.03
C PRO A 55 0.84 5.46 -9.87
N GLY A 56 1.51 5.36 -8.73
CA GLY A 56 2.70 6.15 -8.38
C GLY A 56 2.43 7.54 -7.84
N THR A 57 1.16 7.92 -7.59
CA THR A 57 0.83 9.18 -6.90
C THR A 57 1.57 9.28 -5.57
N THR A 58 2.14 10.47 -5.31
CA THR A 58 2.82 10.78 -4.05
C THR A 58 1.88 11.45 -3.07
N PHE A 59 1.79 10.91 -1.86
CA PHE A 59 1.00 11.43 -0.75
C PHE A 59 1.88 11.90 0.41
N LYS A 60 1.33 12.78 1.25
CA LYS A 60 1.88 13.06 2.58
C LYS A 60 1.27 12.08 3.59
N LYS A 61 1.95 11.86 4.71
CA LYS A 61 1.46 11.01 5.82
C LYS A 61 0.01 11.28 6.22
N ALA A 62 -0.41 12.54 6.25
CA ALA A 62 -1.77 12.93 6.65
C ALA A 62 -2.85 12.51 5.64
N ASP A 63 -2.51 12.45 4.35
CA ASP A 63 -3.47 12.16 3.28
C ASP A 63 -3.89 10.69 3.28
N VAL A 64 -3.03 9.82 3.82
CA VAL A 64 -3.21 8.36 3.89
C VAL A 64 -3.54 7.89 5.31
N ALA A 65 -3.96 8.80 6.20
CA ALA A 65 -4.20 8.48 7.60
C ALA A 65 -5.45 7.62 7.84
N LYS A 66 -6.37 7.56 6.88
CA LYS A 66 -7.63 6.81 6.94
C LYS A 66 -7.68 5.73 5.88
N GLU A 67 -8.45 4.68 6.15
CA GLU A 67 -8.73 3.62 5.16
C GLU A 67 -9.37 4.24 3.90
N PRO A 68 -8.85 3.93 2.69
CA PRO A 68 -9.42 4.44 1.45
C PRO A 68 -10.71 3.70 1.07
N GLN A 69 -11.37 4.21 0.04
CA GLN A 69 -12.46 3.55 -0.65
C GLN A 69 -11.95 2.88 -1.94
N PHE A 70 -12.71 1.92 -2.43
CA PHE A 70 -12.28 1.01 -3.50
C PHE A 70 -13.35 0.88 -4.58
N ALA A 71 -12.92 0.76 -5.82
CA ALA A 71 -13.79 0.52 -6.96
C ALA A 71 -13.10 -0.35 -8.02
N TYR A 72 -13.89 -0.90 -8.93
CA TYR A 72 -13.35 -1.36 -10.21
C TYR A 72 -12.96 -0.16 -11.06
N GLY A 73 -11.92 -0.32 -11.87
CA GLY A 73 -11.56 0.65 -12.88
C GLY A 73 -12.46 0.57 -14.11
N ASP A 74 -12.51 1.68 -14.85
CA ASP A 74 -13.44 1.93 -15.96
C ASP A 74 -13.36 0.90 -17.10
N SER A 75 -12.23 0.20 -17.20
CA SER A 75 -12.01 -0.85 -18.22
C SER A 75 -12.42 -2.25 -17.76
N SER A 76 -12.95 -2.40 -16.56
CA SER A 76 -13.32 -3.70 -16.00
C SER A 76 -14.78 -4.04 -16.28
N GLY A 77 -15.06 -5.28 -16.67
CA GLY A 77 -16.42 -5.81 -16.53
C GLY A 77 -16.80 -5.87 -15.05
N ILE A 78 -17.97 -5.34 -14.68
CA ILE A 78 -18.46 -5.41 -13.30
C ILE A 78 -18.84 -6.87 -12.99
N ALA A 79 -18.01 -7.53 -12.18
CA ALA A 79 -18.30 -8.85 -11.66
C ALA A 79 -19.15 -8.73 -10.39
N THR A 80 -20.47 -8.87 -10.53
CA THR A 80 -21.43 -8.63 -9.42
C THR A 80 -21.43 -9.73 -8.36
N ALA A 81 -20.99 -10.94 -8.70
CA ALA A 81 -20.96 -12.08 -7.79
C ALA A 81 -19.56 -12.37 -7.24
N THR A 82 -18.50 -11.91 -7.90
CA THR A 82 -17.11 -12.20 -7.50
C THR A 82 -16.74 -11.40 -6.28
N LYS A 83 -16.07 -12.06 -5.33
CA LYS A 83 -15.55 -11.46 -4.12
C LYS A 83 -14.04 -11.39 -4.15
N TYR A 84 -13.51 -10.36 -3.49
CA TYR A 84 -12.10 -10.04 -3.51
C TYR A 84 -11.54 -9.78 -2.12
N THR A 85 -10.24 -10.07 -2.00
CA THR A 85 -9.43 -9.67 -0.85
C THR A 85 -8.50 -8.54 -1.27
N ILE A 86 -8.49 -7.47 -0.48
CA ILE A 86 -7.60 -6.33 -0.68
C ILE A 86 -6.54 -6.34 0.41
N LEU A 87 -5.28 -6.21 -0.01
CA LEU A 87 -4.13 -6.02 0.87
C LEU A 87 -3.50 -4.64 0.68
N LEU A 88 -2.84 -4.11 1.70
CA LEU A 88 -1.88 -3.00 1.59
C LEU A 88 -0.51 -3.46 2.09
N LEU A 89 0.52 -3.28 1.27
CA LEU A 89 1.90 -3.65 1.61
C LEU A 89 2.83 -2.43 1.55
N ASP A 90 3.77 -2.32 2.49
CA ASP A 90 5.02 -1.56 2.27
C ASP A 90 5.91 -2.40 1.34
N ILE A 91 6.19 -1.88 0.16
CA ILE A 91 7.02 -2.51 -0.87
C ILE A 91 8.31 -1.73 -1.12
N SER A 92 8.69 -0.84 -0.20
CA SER A 92 9.93 -0.06 -0.29
C SER A 92 11.17 -0.95 -0.30
N CYS A 93 11.09 -2.10 0.38
CA CYS A 93 12.20 -3.02 0.57
C CYS A 93 11.72 -4.46 0.27
N ASP A 94 12.21 -5.07 -0.82
CA ASP A 94 11.73 -6.38 -1.27
C ASP A 94 11.89 -7.51 -0.24
N SER A 95 12.96 -7.46 0.57
CA SER A 95 13.25 -8.45 1.61
C SER A 95 12.60 -8.17 2.96
N ALA A 96 11.88 -7.06 3.11
CA ALA A 96 11.34 -6.59 4.39
C ALA A 96 9.97 -5.91 4.19
N ARG A 97 9.12 -6.52 3.37
CA ARG A 97 7.76 -6.02 3.15
C ARG A 97 6.94 -6.19 4.42
N THR A 98 6.00 -5.29 4.65
CA THR A 98 5.13 -5.33 5.83
C THR A 98 3.68 -5.23 5.41
N LEU A 99 2.80 -6.00 6.05
CA LEU A 99 1.36 -5.98 5.82
C LEU A 99 0.69 -4.90 6.67
N HIS A 100 0.08 -3.93 6.01
CA HIS A 100 -0.62 -2.79 6.63
C HIS A 100 -2.13 -2.95 6.68
N TYR A 101 -2.69 -3.79 5.81
CA TYR A 101 -4.13 -4.00 5.72
C TYR A 101 -4.40 -5.34 5.03
N ALA A 102 -5.41 -6.05 5.51
CA ALA A 102 -5.93 -7.24 4.84
C ALA A 102 -7.41 -7.35 5.16
N LYS A 103 -8.27 -7.13 4.16
CA LYS A 103 -9.71 -7.26 4.32
C LYS A 103 -10.31 -8.06 3.16
N PRO A 104 -11.04 -9.15 3.47
CA PRO A 104 -11.71 -9.96 2.47
C PRO A 104 -13.13 -9.48 2.19
N ASN A 105 -13.82 -10.21 1.31
CA ASN A 105 -15.26 -10.12 1.01
C ASN A 105 -15.67 -8.79 0.39
N PHE A 106 -14.77 -8.13 -0.35
CA PHE A 106 -15.16 -7.01 -1.19
C PHE A 106 -15.99 -7.53 -2.34
N ILE A 107 -17.16 -6.94 -2.54
CA ILE A 107 -18.08 -7.25 -3.63
C ILE A 107 -18.63 -5.94 -4.18
N TYR A 108 -19.07 -5.97 -5.43
CA TYR A 108 -19.81 -4.87 -6.02
C TYR A 108 -21.02 -4.51 -5.15
N ASN A 109 -21.16 -3.23 -4.80
CA ASN A 109 -22.21 -2.75 -3.90
C ASN A 109 -23.41 -2.12 -4.64
N PHE A 110 -23.46 -2.25 -5.97
CA PHE A 110 -24.49 -1.64 -6.83
C PHE A 110 -24.46 -0.11 -6.90
N ASP A 111 -23.33 0.50 -6.57
CA ASP A 111 -23.09 1.94 -6.71
C ASP A 111 -21.95 2.19 -7.70
N ILE A 112 -22.27 2.67 -8.90
CA ILE A 112 -21.34 2.94 -10.01
C ILE A 112 -20.41 1.73 -10.28
N THR A 113 -19.15 1.80 -9.86
CA THR A 113 -18.15 0.70 -9.90
C THR A 113 -17.58 0.39 -8.52
N SER A 114 -18.16 0.96 -7.46
CA SER A 114 -17.72 0.84 -6.08
C SER A 114 -17.82 -0.61 -5.59
N ILE A 115 -16.82 -1.00 -4.80
CA ILE A 115 -16.80 -2.28 -4.11
C ILE A 115 -16.67 -2.03 -2.62
N SER A 116 -17.39 -2.81 -1.82
CA SER A 116 -17.32 -2.70 -0.38
C SER A 116 -17.39 -4.06 0.29
N SER A 117 -16.95 -4.11 1.53
CA SER A 117 -16.99 -5.31 2.37
C SER A 117 -17.62 -4.97 3.71
N ASN A 118 -18.63 -5.77 4.08
CA ASN A 118 -19.29 -5.72 5.38
C ASN A 118 -18.61 -6.62 6.44
N SER A 119 -17.57 -7.38 6.07
CA SER A 119 -16.82 -8.16 7.05
C SER A 119 -15.80 -7.30 7.78
N SER A 120 -15.43 -7.70 8.99
CA SER A 120 -14.28 -7.14 9.69
C SER A 120 -13.00 -7.34 8.88
N ALA A 121 -12.07 -6.39 8.99
CA ALA A 121 -10.72 -6.58 8.47
C ALA A 121 -10.01 -7.67 9.29
N ILE A 122 -9.25 -8.52 8.62
CA ILE A 122 -8.38 -9.50 9.30
C ILE A 122 -7.14 -8.78 9.86
N VAL A 123 -6.62 -7.82 9.09
CA VAL A 123 -5.66 -6.83 9.56
C VAL A 123 -6.28 -5.46 9.34
N GLU A 124 -6.64 -4.79 10.43
CA GLU A 124 -7.16 -3.42 10.42
C GLU A 124 -6.19 -2.47 9.72
N TYR A 125 -6.72 -1.41 9.11
CA TYR A 125 -5.92 -0.45 8.36
C TYR A 125 -4.89 0.25 9.26
N LYS A 126 -3.61 -0.06 9.03
CA LYS A 126 -2.47 0.62 9.63
C LYS A 126 -1.90 1.59 8.59
N PRO A 127 -2.05 2.92 8.77
CA PRO A 127 -1.60 3.87 7.76
C PRO A 127 -0.09 3.73 7.50
N PRO A 128 0.39 4.10 6.30
CA PRO A 128 1.82 4.27 6.03
C PRO A 128 2.55 5.01 7.17
N GLY A 129 3.61 4.41 7.73
CA GLY A 129 4.30 4.95 8.91
C GLY A 129 3.83 4.44 10.27
N ALA A 130 2.84 3.54 10.33
CA ALA A 130 2.30 3.02 11.58
C ALA A 130 3.28 2.11 12.35
N PHE A 131 4.21 1.42 11.67
CA PHE A 131 5.18 0.52 12.30
C PHE A 131 6.54 1.21 12.53
N GLY A 132 6.57 2.55 12.49
CA GLY A 132 7.80 3.32 12.68
C GLY A 132 8.60 3.50 11.39
N GLU A 133 7.97 3.29 10.23
CA GLU A 133 8.56 3.61 8.94
C GLU A 133 8.86 5.11 8.81
N THR A 134 10.07 5.43 8.38
CA THR A 134 10.52 6.78 8.00
C THR A 134 11.01 6.80 6.57
N GLY A 135 11.12 7.98 5.98
CA GLY A 135 11.63 8.16 4.63
C GLY A 135 10.64 8.82 3.69
N ASP A 136 11.13 9.82 2.97
CA ASP A 136 10.43 10.30 1.78
C ASP A 136 10.64 9.34 0.61
N GLY A 137 9.61 9.17 -0.22
CA GLY A 137 9.67 8.24 -1.35
C GLY A 137 9.40 6.77 -1.00
N ARG A 138 8.88 6.45 0.20
CA ARG A 138 8.47 5.07 0.52
C ARG A 138 7.36 4.61 -0.41
N LYS A 139 7.43 3.37 -0.87
CA LYS A 139 6.49 2.79 -1.83
C LYS A 139 5.56 1.83 -1.11
N TYR A 140 4.26 1.98 -1.39
CA TYR A 140 3.23 1.08 -0.91
C TYR A 140 2.42 0.58 -2.10
N ALA A 141 1.81 -0.58 -1.99
CA ALA A 141 0.91 -1.09 -3.01
C ALA A 141 -0.34 -1.71 -2.39
N PHE A 142 -1.49 -1.34 -2.94
CA PHE A 142 -2.68 -2.14 -2.75
C PHE A 142 -2.66 -3.30 -3.73
N LEU A 143 -2.94 -4.51 -3.25
CA LEU A 143 -3.07 -5.71 -4.08
C LEU A 143 -4.50 -6.23 -4.02
N PHE A 144 -5.01 -6.66 -5.17
CA PHE A 144 -6.37 -7.12 -5.36
C PHE A 144 -6.38 -8.59 -5.77
N TYR A 145 -6.98 -9.45 -4.95
CA TYR A 145 -7.00 -10.89 -5.15
C TYR A 145 -8.43 -11.41 -5.35
N ASN A 146 -8.61 -12.32 -6.30
CA ASN A 146 -9.81 -13.16 -6.34
C ASN A 146 -9.87 -14.04 -5.10
N GLN A 147 -11.04 -14.11 -4.45
CA GLN A 147 -11.21 -15.04 -3.34
C GLN A 147 -11.34 -16.49 -3.83
N PRO A 148 -10.73 -17.46 -3.14
CA PRO A 148 -10.81 -18.87 -3.52
C PRO A 148 -12.25 -19.35 -3.41
N GLY A 149 -12.75 -20.03 -4.45
CA GLY A 149 -14.12 -20.55 -4.47
C GLY A 149 -15.23 -19.49 -4.43
N ASN A 150 -14.88 -18.19 -4.43
CA ASN A 150 -15.82 -17.09 -4.20
C ASN A 150 -16.53 -17.13 -2.81
N ASP A 151 -15.92 -17.83 -1.86
CA ASP A 151 -16.48 -18.04 -0.52
C ASP A 151 -16.27 -16.83 0.39
N ASN A 152 -17.07 -16.75 1.45
CA ASN A 152 -16.84 -15.77 2.52
C ASN A 152 -15.62 -16.20 3.34
N ILE A 153 -14.61 -15.34 3.40
CA ILE A 153 -13.44 -15.55 4.23
C ILE A 153 -13.67 -14.85 5.57
N THR A 154 -13.57 -15.62 6.65
CA THR A 154 -13.64 -15.10 8.03
C THR A 154 -12.28 -15.07 8.72
N THR A 155 -11.28 -15.75 8.14
CA THR A 155 -9.91 -15.84 8.68
C THR A 155 -8.90 -15.87 7.54
N LEU A 156 -7.77 -15.17 7.71
CA LEU A 156 -6.57 -15.34 6.89
C LEU A 156 -5.40 -15.62 7.82
N LYS A 157 -4.50 -16.52 7.45
CA LYS A 157 -3.20 -16.66 8.09
C LYS A 157 -2.34 -15.48 7.66
N THR A 158 -2.04 -14.59 8.60
CA THR A 158 -1.20 -13.42 8.40
C THR A 158 0.02 -13.49 9.32
N PRO A 159 1.15 -12.83 8.97
CA PRO A 159 2.20 -12.58 9.94
C PRO A 159 1.66 -11.73 11.10
N LYS A 160 2.42 -11.64 12.20
CA LYS A 160 2.04 -10.69 13.25
C LYS A 160 2.23 -9.26 12.76
N GLU A 161 1.56 -8.33 13.43
CA GLU A 161 1.64 -6.91 13.13
C GLU A 161 3.11 -6.42 13.09
N GLY A 162 3.50 -5.78 11.99
CA GLY A 162 4.85 -5.25 11.77
C GLY A 162 5.93 -6.30 11.41
N GLU A 163 5.60 -7.59 11.35
CA GLU A 163 6.54 -8.63 10.91
C GLU A 163 6.66 -8.68 9.38
N ALA A 164 7.76 -9.27 8.90
CA ALA A 164 8.01 -9.45 7.48
C ALA A 164 6.89 -10.27 6.81
N PHE A 165 6.44 -9.79 5.66
CA PHE A 165 5.39 -10.39 4.86
C PHE A 165 6.00 -11.13 3.66
N ASP A 166 5.79 -12.44 3.62
CA ASP A 166 6.09 -13.27 2.46
C ASP A 166 4.80 -13.50 1.66
N VAL A 167 4.74 -12.93 0.46
CA VAL A 167 3.57 -13.00 -0.41
C VAL A 167 3.26 -14.44 -0.84
N LYS A 168 4.30 -15.24 -1.12
CA LYS A 168 4.11 -16.57 -1.66
C LYS A 168 3.64 -17.51 -0.56
N GLN A 169 4.24 -17.42 0.61
CA GLN A 169 3.76 -18.13 1.80
C GLN A 169 2.32 -17.73 2.12
N PHE A 170 2.00 -16.44 2.11
CA PHE A 170 0.64 -15.96 2.36
C PHE A 170 -0.38 -16.51 1.35
N GLN A 171 -0.03 -16.54 0.06
CA GLN A 171 -0.87 -17.12 -0.98
C GLN A 171 -1.13 -18.61 -0.72
N ASP A 172 -0.07 -19.38 -0.53
CA ASP A 172 -0.15 -20.83 -0.34
C ASP A 172 -0.92 -21.19 0.94
N ASP A 173 -0.72 -20.43 2.02
CA ASP A 173 -1.39 -20.64 3.31
C ASP A 173 -2.90 -20.40 3.28
N ASN A 174 -3.34 -19.51 2.39
CA ASN A 174 -4.72 -19.04 2.29
C ASN A 174 -5.43 -19.52 1.01
N GLY A 175 -4.76 -20.32 0.18
CA GLY A 175 -5.29 -20.81 -1.10
C GLY A 175 -5.52 -19.70 -2.13
N LEU A 176 -4.86 -18.54 -1.97
CA LEU A 176 -4.94 -17.44 -2.94
C LEU A 176 -4.00 -17.71 -4.11
N VAL A 177 -4.43 -17.30 -5.30
CA VAL A 177 -3.57 -17.27 -6.49
C VAL A 177 -2.88 -15.91 -6.61
N ASP A 178 -2.24 -15.65 -7.74
CA ASP A 178 -1.66 -14.34 -8.02
C ASP A 178 -2.71 -13.22 -7.98
N SER A 179 -2.29 -12.06 -7.50
CA SER A 179 -3.10 -10.85 -7.50
C SER A 179 -3.49 -10.49 -8.93
N VAL A 180 -4.75 -10.14 -9.15
CA VAL A 180 -5.27 -9.80 -10.48
C VAL A 180 -5.04 -8.34 -10.85
N ALA A 181 -4.83 -7.48 -9.86
CA ALA A 181 -4.52 -6.07 -10.04
C ALA A 181 -3.81 -5.50 -8.81
N GLY A 182 -3.22 -4.33 -8.97
CA GLY A 182 -2.66 -3.57 -7.86
C GLY A 182 -2.46 -2.11 -8.21
N VAL A 183 -2.43 -1.27 -7.18
CA VAL A 183 -2.26 0.18 -7.32
C VAL A 183 -1.09 0.62 -6.43
N PRO A 184 0.06 0.99 -7.00
CA PRO A 184 1.19 1.51 -6.25
C PRO A 184 0.98 2.98 -5.88
N MET A 185 1.49 3.38 -4.73
CA MET A 185 1.59 4.77 -4.29
C MET A 185 2.94 5.04 -3.65
N VAL A 186 3.29 6.32 -3.57
CA VAL A 186 4.47 6.81 -2.86
C VAL A 186 3.99 7.63 -1.66
N VAL A 187 4.64 7.50 -0.51
CA VAL A 187 4.30 8.27 0.69
C VAL A 187 5.56 8.93 1.25
N ASN A 188 5.44 10.23 1.51
CA ASN A 188 6.46 11.00 2.18
C ASN A 188 6.20 11.00 3.70
N LEU A 189 7.06 10.29 4.43
CA LEU A 189 6.98 10.14 5.89
C LEU A 189 8.00 10.99 6.64
N GLY A 190 8.88 11.70 5.92
CA GLY A 190 9.99 12.46 6.46
C GLY A 190 11.22 11.60 6.75
N GLY A 191 12.40 12.13 6.43
CA GLY A 191 13.68 11.46 6.63
C GLY A 191 14.11 10.58 5.45
N THR A 192 14.92 9.56 5.73
CA THR A 192 15.47 8.64 4.71
C THR A 192 14.86 7.25 4.85
N VAL A 193 14.63 6.59 3.71
CA VAL A 193 14.22 5.17 3.67
C VAL A 193 15.40 4.29 4.08
N SER A 194 15.18 3.38 5.03
CA SER A 194 16.15 2.32 5.38
C SER A 194 15.49 0.96 5.23
N CYS A 195 16.23 0.03 4.63
CA CYS A 195 15.85 -1.37 4.45
C CYS A 195 16.61 -2.32 5.39
N ASP A 196 17.34 -1.78 6.37
CA ASP A 196 18.22 -2.55 7.26
C ASP A 196 17.47 -3.28 8.39
N GLY A 197 16.16 -3.49 8.23
CA GLY A 197 15.37 -4.40 9.04
C GLY A 197 15.00 -3.94 10.45
N LYS A 198 15.08 -2.64 10.77
CA LYS A 198 14.54 -2.10 12.03
C LYS A 198 13.81 -0.79 11.80
N ALA A 199 12.56 -0.74 12.27
CA ALA A 199 11.93 0.52 12.62
C ALA A 199 12.87 1.27 13.58
N THR A 200 13.42 2.38 13.13
CA THR A 200 14.25 3.23 13.98
C THR A 200 13.30 3.92 14.96
N ALA A 201 13.08 3.29 16.12
CA ALA A 201 12.43 3.96 17.24
C ALA A 201 13.36 5.08 17.72
N THR A 202 13.15 6.31 17.24
CA THR A 202 13.75 7.53 17.80
C THR A 202 12.76 8.68 17.56
N GLY A 203 12.23 9.40 18.55
CA GLY A 203 12.68 9.52 19.92
C GLY A 203 11.55 9.77 20.92
N ALA A 204 11.74 9.18 22.10
CA ALA A 204 11.31 9.79 23.33
C ALA A 204 12.01 11.15 23.46
N SER A 205 11.22 12.22 23.48
CA SER A 205 11.71 13.52 23.96
C SER A 205 11.88 13.39 25.47
N THR A 206 13.11 13.08 25.90
CA THR A 206 13.54 13.18 27.28
C THR A 206 13.54 14.66 27.67
N ALA A 207 12.40 15.15 28.18
CA ALA A 207 12.39 16.35 28.99
C ALA A 207 13.04 15.99 30.33
N ALA A 208 14.31 16.38 30.48
CA ALA A 208 15.08 16.21 31.69
C ALA A 208 14.35 16.88 32.87
N ALA A 209 14.16 16.10 33.93
CA ALA A 209 13.85 16.61 35.26
C ALA A 209 15.02 17.48 35.75
N ALA A 210 14.75 18.75 36.04
CA ALA A 210 15.61 19.56 36.89
C ALA A 210 14.96 19.62 38.27
N SER A 211 15.45 18.78 39.18
CA SER A 211 15.24 18.93 40.61
C SER A 211 16.14 20.05 41.13
N SER A 212 15.57 21.05 41.79
CA SER A 212 16.33 21.87 42.74
C SER A 212 15.43 22.15 43.94
N GLY A 213 15.50 21.25 44.93
CA GLY A 213 15.08 21.56 46.28
C GLY A 213 16.17 22.40 46.96
N ALA A 214 15.77 23.52 47.57
CA ALA A 214 16.53 24.18 48.61
C ALA A 214 15.56 24.95 49.52
N SER A 215 15.22 24.34 50.67
CA SER A 215 14.69 25.04 51.83
C SER A 215 15.83 25.69 52.61
N LYS A 216 15.73 27.00 52.87
CA LYS A 216 16.31 27.80 53.97
C LYS A 216 15.78 29.23 53.76
N THR A 217 15.50 30.10 54.71
CA THR A 217 15.35 30.12 56.17
C THR A 217 14.69 31.48 56.44
N THR A 218 13.88 31.56 57.49
CA THR A 218 13.27 32.74 58.11
C THR A 218 14.15 34.00 58.18
N SER A 219 13.53 35.18 58.00
CA SER A 219 13.84 36.39 58.75
C SER A 219 12.62 37.31 58.81
N ALA A 220 12.49 38.00 59.94
CA ALA A 220 11.32 38.70 60.45
C ALA A 220 11.32 40.22 60.17
N GLY A 221 10.14 40.83 60.37
CA GLY A 221 9.93 42.29 60.58
C GLY A 221 10.04 43.13 59.30
N ASP A 222 9.26 44.19 59.07
CA ASP A 222 8.60 45.10 60.00
C ASP A 222 7.51 45.93 59.26
N ALA A 223 6.73 46.62 60.08
CA ALA A 223 5.51 47.38 59.96
C ALA A 223 5.22 48.32 58.75
N SER A 224 3.90 48.57 58.64
CA SER A 224 3.25 49.89 58.58
C SER A 224 2.55 50.24 57.26
N ALA A 225 1.22 50.36 57.30
CA ALA A 225 0.53 51.62 57.03
C ALA A 225 -0.97 51.49 57.37
N THR A 226 -1.40 52.37 58.28
CA THR A 226 -2.70 53.04 58.45
C THR A 226 -3.82 52.74 57.47
#